data_AF-A0A6J5JY91-F1
#
_entry.id   AF-A0A6J5JY91-F1
#
_cell.length_a   1.000
_cell.length_b   1.000
_cell.length_c   1.000
_cell.angle_alpha   90.00
_cell.angle_beta   90.00
_cell.angle_gamma   90.00
#
_symmetry.space_group_name_H-M   'P 1'
#
loop_
_entity.id
_entity.type
_entity.pdbx_description
1 polymer ?
#
loop_
_entity_poly.entity_id
_entity_poly.type
_entity_poly.pdbx_seq_one_letter_code
_entity_poly.pdbx_strand_id
1 'polypeptide(L)'
;MRLIRKILVLSTLSAALAASSVSVSADTKPTIKIGYVEGWDDSVATSNVAARVIEKRLGYQVQLVPVAAGVMWQGVARGDLDATLSAWLPVTHGAYWNNFKDKVVDLGANFNDAKIGLIVPDNLDVKTVGDLEAKKAEFGSRIVGIDAGAGVMQKTSEAIKAYGLDYKLMPSSGSAMTAELARSEAANKPIIVTGWKPHWMFAKYKLKFLDDPKKVFGEAEHVDTVVNPELEKKAPPVVAFLKKFQWKPGEIDSVMLATQNGEKPTAAADAWIGAHSDRVDSWVK
;
A
#
# COMPACT_ATOMS: atom_id res chain seq x y z
N MET A 1 -34.87 -56.57 -52.49
CA MET A 1 -34.26 -55.23 -52.66
C MET A 1 -35.39 -54.24 -52.97
N ARG A 2 -35.45 -53.13 -52.21
CA ARG A 2 -36.31 -51.93 -52.37
C ARG A 2 -37.74 -51.91 -51.78
N LEU A 3 -37.78 -51.27 -50.61
CA LEU A 3 -38.86 -50.54 -49.91
C LEU A 3 -39.85 -49.76 -50.81
N ILE A 4 -41.15 -49.81 -50.47
CA ILE A 4 -42.11 -48.70 -50.62
C ILE A 4 -43.15 -48.68 -49.46
N ARG A 5 -43.14 -47.57 -48.70
CA ARG A 5 -44.21 -46.83 -47.98
C ARG A 5 -45.43 -47.57 -47.39
N LYS A 6 -45.74 -47.28 -46.12
CA LYS A 6 -46.76 -46.27 -45.73
C LYS A 6 -46.79 -46.00 -44.22
N ILE A 7 -47.00 -44.72 -43.93
CA ILE A 7 -47.10 -44.02 -42.65
C ILE A 7 -48.47 -44.30 -42.01
N LEU A 8 -48.53 -44.43 -40.69
CA LEU A 8 -49.68 -43.92 -39.93
C LEU A 8 -49.22 -43.31 -38.60
N VAL A 9 -49.59 -42.04 -38.46
CA VAL A 9 -49.38 -41.15 -37.33
C VAL A 9 -50.26 -41.58 -36.17
N LEU A 10 -49.71 -41.62 -34.95
CA LEU A 10 -50.52 -41.54 -33.74
C LEU A 10 -49.92 -40.47 -32.83
N SER A 11 -50.56 -39.30 -32.87
CA SER A 11 -50.34 -38.16 -31.99
C SER A 11 -50.98 -38.43 -30.63
N THR A 12 -50.17 -38.44 -29.56
CA THR A 12 -50.68 -38.26 -28.20
C THR A 12 -49.99 -37.05 -27.55
N LEU A 13 -50.86 -36.21 -27.03
CA LEU A 13 -50.67 -34.89 -26.44
C LEU A 13 -49.95 -35.05 -25.09
N SER A 14 -48.81 -34.39 -24.89
CA SER A 14 -48.26 -34.13 -23.55
C SER A 14 -48.13 -32.63 -23.36
N ALA A 15 -48.97 -32.09 -22.48
CA ALA A 15 -48.91 -30.73 -21.99
C ALA A 15 -47.66 -30.57 -21.13
N ALA A 16 -46.64 -29.88 -21.65
CA ALA A 16 -45.48 -29.47 -20.88
C ALA A 16 -45.82 -28.20 -20.09
N LEU A 17 -45.82 -28.32 -18.77
CA LEU A 17 -45.92 -27.20 -17.83
C LEU A 17 -44.62 -26.39 -17.92
N ALA A 18 -44.67 -25.25 -18.61
CA ALA A 18 -43.56 -24.32 -18.67
C ALA A 18 -43.39 -23.63 -17.31
N ALA A 19 -42.53 -24.19 -16.46
CA ALA A 19 -42.01 -23.48 -15.30
C ALA A 19 -41.08 -22.38 -15.80
N SER A 20 -41.56 -21.14 -15.85
CA SER A 20 -40.74 -19.96 -16.08
C SER A 20 -39.80 -19.78 -14.90
N SER A 21 -38.58 -20.29 -15.02
CA SER A 21 -37.48 -19.97 -14.12
C SER A 21 -37.15 -18.48 -14.28
N VAL A 22 -37.66 -17.65 -13.38
CA VAL A 22 -37.17 -16.29 -13.21
C VAL A 22 -35.75 -16.42 -12.66
N SER A 23 -34.75 -16.28 -13.53
CA SER A 23 -33.37 -16.10 -13.13
C SER A 23 -33.27 -14.74 -12.45
N VAL A 24 -33.43 -14.70 -11.13
CA VAL A 24 -32.95 -13.57 -10.32
C VAL A 24 -31.44 -13.56 -10.49
N SER A 25 -30.94 -12.74 -11.42
CA SER A 25 -29.54 -12.34 -11.41
C SER A 25 -29.33 -11.65 -10.08
N ALA A 26 -28.66 -12.31 -9.14
CA ALA A 26 -28.18 -11.60 -7.96
C ALA A 26 -27.30 -10.46 -8.50
N ASP A 27 -27.69 -9.21 -8.23
CA ASP A 27 -26.85 -8.03 -8.51
C ASP A 27 -25.58 -8.15 -7.67
N THR A 28 -24.60 -8.87 -8.20
CA THR A 28 -23.31 -9.05 -7.56
C THR A 28 -22.55 -7.74 -7.73
N LYS A 29 -22.35 -7.05 -6.60
CA LYS A 29 -21.52 -5.85 -6.54
C LYS A 29 -20.17 -6.12 -7.22
N PRO A 30 -19.64 -5.16 -8.00
CA PRO A 30 -18.39 -5.37 -8.71
C PRO A 30 -17.22 -5.54 -7.73
N THR A 31 -16.21 -6.33 -8.11
CA THR A 31 -14.98 -6.45 -7.34
C THR A 31 -14.16 -5.16 -7.42
N ILE A 32 -13.71 -4.66 -6.27
CA ILE A 32 -12.82 -3.50 -6.16
C ILE A 32 -11.37 -3.97 -6.11
N LYS A 33 -10.51 -3.45 -6.97
CA LYS A 33 -9.08 -3.77 -7.04
C LYS A 33 -8.26 -2.65 -6.41
N ILE A 34 -7.60 -2.95 -5.29
CA ILE A 34 -6.73 -1.98 -4.60
C ILE A 34 -5.28 -2.39 -4.83
N GLY A 35 -4.51 -1.51 -5.47
CA GLY A 35 -3.07 -1.68 -5.65
C GLY A 35 -2.29 -1.20 -4.43
N TYR A 36 -1.32 -2.01 -4.02
CA TYR A 36 -0.44 -1.69 -2.89
C TYR A 36 0.95 -2.29 -3.13
N VAL A 37 1.95 -1.81 -2.39
CA VAL A 37 3.30 -2.36 -2.45
C VAL A 37 3.50 -3.35 -1.31
N GLU A 38 3.75 -4.61 -1.67
CA GLU A 38 4.08 -5.67 -0.70
C GLU A 38 5.44 -5.37 -0.04
N GLY A 39 5.53 -5.60 1.27
CA GLY A 39 6.74 -5.33 2.04
C GLY A 39 6.91 -3.88 2.49
N TRP A 40 5.99 -2.97 2.16
CA TRP A 40 5.86 -1.66 2.80
C TRP A 40 4.77 -1.77 3.87
N ASP A 41 5.17 -1.89 5.14
CA ASP A 41 4.26 -2.28 6.22
C ASP A 41 3.04 -1.35 6.37
N ASP A 42 3.21 -0.05 6.14
CA ASP A 42 2.14 0.95 6.15
C ASP A 42 1.14 0.75 5.00
N SER A 43 1.65 0.43 3.81
CA SER A 43 0.86 0.15 2.61
C SER A 43 0.06 -1.14 2.78
N VAL A 44 0.68 -2.18 3.35
CA VAL A 44 0.02 -3.46 3.69
C VAL A 44 -1.08 -3.22 4.72
N ALA A 45 -0.77 -2.53 5.82
CA ALA A 45 -1.72 -2.24 6.89
C ALA A 45 -2.93 -1.44 6.39
N THR A 46 -2.68 -0.33 5.71
CA THR A 46 -3.72 0.58 5.20
C THR A 46 -4.63 -0.10 4.18
N SER A 47 -4.04 -0.83 3.23
CA SER A 47 -4.81 -1.52 2.19
C SER A 47 -5.67 -2.64 2.78
N ASN A 48 -5.16 -3.39 3.77
CA ASN A 48 -5.95 -4.42 4.44
C ASN A 48 -7.09 -3.80 5.25
N VAL A 49 -6.87 -2.74 6.03
CA VAL A 49 -7.96 -2.09 6.78
C VAL A 49 -9.04 -1.56 5.84
N ALA A 50 -8.68 -0.86 4.77
CA ALA A 50 -9.65 -0.38 3.79
C ALA A 50 -10.43 -1.53 3.13
N ALA A 51 -9.74 -2.60 2.71
CA ALA A 51 -10.38 -3.77 2.13
C ALA A 51 -11.40 -4.40 3.08
N ARG A 52 -11.02 -4.59 4.35
CA ARG A 52 -11.91 -5.20 5.36
C ARG A 52 -13.13 -4.34 5.66
N VAL A 53 -13.01 -3.00 5.67
CA VAL A 53 -14.17 -2.11 5.80
C VAL A 53 -15.09 -2.22 4.58
N ILE A 54 -14.53 -2.17 3.38
CA ILE A 54 -15.29 -2.30 2.12
C ILE A 54 -16.05 -3.64 2.07
N GLU A 55 -15.40 -4.74 2.46
CA GLU A 55 -16.03 -6.06 2.50
C GLU A 55 -17.13 -6.16 3.56
N LYS A 56 -16.82 -5.77 4.81
CA LYS A 56 -17.71 -6.04 5.95
C LYS A 56 -18.83 -5.03 6.14
N ARG A 57 -18.65 -3.79 5.68
CA ARG A 57 -19.62 -2.70 5.88
C ARG A 57 -20.32 -2.31 4.59
N LEU A 58 -19.60 -2.36 3.45
CA LEU A 58 -20.17 -1.98 2.16
C LEU A 58 -20.56 -3.18 1.30
N GLY A 59 -20.12 -4.39 1.64
CA GLY A 59 -20.51 -5.64 0.97
C GLY A 59 -19.93 -5.82 -0.44
N TYR A 60 -18.85 -5.12 -0.78
CA TYR A 60 -18.14 -5.33 -2.04
C TYR A 60 -17.03 -6.37 -1.85
N GLN A 61 -16.75 -7.18 -2.87
CA GLN A 61 -15.53 -7.99 -2.87
C GLN A 61 -14.32 -7.09 -3.13
N VAL A 62 -13.21 -7.34 -2.44
CA VAL A 62 -11.95 -6.63 -2.68
C VAL A 62 -10.87 -7.60 -3.13
N GLN A 63 -10.14 -7.21 -4.16
CA GLN A 63 -8.90 -7.85 -4.58
C GLN A 63 -7.75 -6.91 -4.26
N LEU A 64 -6.93 -7.26 -3.26
CA LEU A 64 -5.66 -6.59 -3.03
C LEU A 64 -4.63 -7.10 -4.05
N VAL A 65 -4.03 -6.19 -4.82
CA VAL A 65 -3.09 -6.51 -5.89
C VAL A 65 -1.70 -5.99 -5.53
N PRO A 66 -0.75 -6.86 -5.11
CA PRO A 66 0.60 -6.45 -4.79
C PRO A 66 1.36 -6.12 -6.08
N VAL A 67 1.86 -4.89 -6.18
CA VAL A 67 2.60 -4.39 -7.35
C VAL A 67 3.69 -3.41 -6.92
N ALA A 68 4.72 -3.24 -7.74
CA ALA A 68 5.71 -2.19 -7.51
C ALA A 68 5.08 -0.78 -7.67
N ALA A 69 5.62 0.23 -6.98
CA ALA A 69 5.06 1.59 -6.93
C ALA A 69 4.77 2.20 -8.32
N GLY A 70 5.68 2.06 -9.29
CA GLY A 70 5.45 2.56 -10.65
C GLY A 70 4.28 1.85 -11.37
N VAL A 71 4.15 0.54 -11.18
CA VAL A 71 3.05 -0.27 -11.74
C VAL A 71 1.74 0.04 -11.03
N MET A 72 1.77 0.32 -9.73
CA MET A 72 0.61 0.76 -8.95
C MET A 72 0.02 2.05 -9.53
N TRP A 73 0.82 3.10 -9.67
CA TRP A 73 0.39 4.38 -10.25
C TRP A 73 -0.12 4.23 -11.67
N GLN A 74 0.60 3.48 -12.51
CA GLN A 74 0.16 3.22 -13.89
C GLN A 74 -1.16 2.43 -13.93
N GLY A 75 -1.33 1.44 -13.06
CA GLY A 75 -2.52 0.62 -12.99
C GLY A 75 -3.76 1.42 -12.59
N VAL A 76 -3.63 2.32 -11.60
CA VAL A 76 -4.73 3.23 -11.22
C VAL A 76 -5.03 4.21 -12.35
N ALA A 77 -4.01 4.81 -12.98
CA ALA A 77 -4.21 5.75 -14.09
C ALA A 77 -4.85 5.11 -15.34
N ARG A 78 -4.64 3.80 -15.57
CA ARG A 78 -5.26 3.06 -16.69
C ARG A 78 -6.61 2.43 -16.35
N GLY A 79 -6.97 2.34 -15.08
CA GLY A 79 -8.18 1.65 -14.61
C GLY A 79 -8.03 0.13 -14.48
N ASP A 80 -6.79 -0.40 -14.55
CA ASP A 80 -6.51 -1.80 -14.21
C ASP A 80 -6.68 -2.06 -12.70
N LEU A 81 -6.43 -1.00 -11.91
CA LEU A 81 -6.66 -0.90 -10.47
C LEU A 81 -7.67 0.23 -10.23
N ASP A 82 -8.55 0.06 -9.25
CA ASP A 82 -9.56 1.06 -8.90
C ASP A 82 -9.00 2.14 -7.96
N ALA A 83 -8.11 1.74 -7.04
CA ALA A 83 -7.57 2.64 -6.02
C ALA A 83 -6.16 2.23 -5.56
N THR A 84 -5.47 3.17 -4.93
CA THR A 84 -4.36 2.96 -4.02
C THR A 84 -4.50 3.88 -2.81
N LEU A 85 -4.08 3.42 -1.64
CA LEU A 85 -4.02 4.23 -0.42
C LEU A 85 -2.57 4.56 -0.02
N SER A 86 -1.63 4.33 -0.94
CA SER A 86 -0.19 4.40 -0.70
C SER A 86 0.47 5.49 -1.56
N ALA A 87 -0.24 6.60 -1.80
CA ALA A 87 0.28 7.71 -2.59
C ALA A 87 1.05 8.70 -1.70
N TRP A 88 2.36 8.49 -1.54
CA TRP A 88 3.25 9.38 -0.79
C TRP A 88 3.56 10.68 -1.54
N LEU A 89 3.01 11.81 -1.10
CA LEU A 89 3.09 13.10 -1.79
C LEU A 89 3.60 14.22 -0.87
N PRO A 90 4.24 15.27 -1.42
CA PRO A 90 4.48 15.53 -2.85
C PRO A 90 5.85 15.07 -3.38
N VAL A 91 6.74 14.58 -2.52
CA VAL A 91 8.16 14.33 -2.81
C VAL A 91 8.38 12.89 -3.29
N THR A 92 8.00 11.90 -2.49
CA THR A 92 8.33 10.48 -2.71
C THR A 92 7.73 9.94 -4.00
N HIS A 93 6.46 10.25 -4.30
CA HIS A 93 5.79 9.91 -5.55
C HIS A 93 5.56 11.12 -6.47
N GLY A 94 6.25 12.24 -6.26
CA GLY A 94 6.05 13.46 -7.04
C GLY A 94 6.18 13.28 -8.55
N ALA A 95 7.15 12.46 -9.00
CA ALA A 95 7.31 12.14 -10.42
C ALA A 95 6.12 11.35 -10.98
N TYR A 96 5.57 10.40 -10.20
CA TYR A 96 4.38 9.65 -10.61
C TYR A 96 3.14 10.55 -10.64
N TRP A 97 2.96 11.39 -9.62
CA TRP A 97 1.88 12.38 -9.60
C TRP A 97 1.92 13.30 -10.82
N ASN A 98 3.07 13.87 -11.13
CA ASN A 98 3.23 14.75 -12.29
C ASN A 98 2.88 14.07 -13.62
N ASN A 99 3.14 12.77 -13.75
CA ASN A 99 2.86 12.00 -14.95
C ASN A 99 1.40 11.53 -15.06
N PHE A 100 0.69 11.38 -13.94
CA PHE A 100 -0.60 10.69 -13.89
C PHE A 100 -1.76 11.50 -13.30
N LYS A 101 -1.54 12.66 -12.69
CA LYS A 101 -2.58 13.47 -12.02
C LYS A 101 -3.80 13.79 -12.87
N ASP A 102 -3.64 13.91 -14.19
CA ASP A 102 -4.75 14.20 -15.11
C ASP A 102 -5.61 12.95 -15.44
N LYS A 103 -5.22 11.78 -14.93
CA LYS A 103 -5.86 10.48 -15.18
C LYS A 103 -6.39 9.81 -13.91
N VAL A 104 -6.18 10.44 -12.75
CA VAL A 104 -6.57 9.92 -11.44
C VAL A 104 -7.28 11.01 -10.65
N VAL A 105 -7.96 10.62 -9.59
CA VAL A 105 -8.53 11.55 -8.61
C VAL A 105 -7.86 11.30 -7.28
N ASP A 106 -7.28 12.34 -6.71
CA ASP A 106 -6.82 12.34 -5.32
C ASP A 106 -8.01 12.66 -4.40
N LEU A 107 -8.33 11.75 -3.50
CA LEU A 107 -9.40 11.89 -2.50
C LEU A 107 -8.90 12.57 -1.22
N GLY A 108 -7.61 12.87 -1.13
CA GLY A 108 -6.95 13.54 -0.03
C GLY A 108 -6.14 12.60 0.88
N ALA A 109 -5.49 13.22 1.86
CA ALA A 109 -4.61 12.55 2.80
C ALA A 109 -5.35 11.60 3.75
N ASN A 110 -4.93 10.34 3.72
CA ASN A 110 -5.29 9.36 4.74
C ASN A 110 -4.28 9.34 5.91
N PHE A 111 -3.08 9.91 5.72
CA PHE A 111 -2.06 10.11 6.76
C PHE A 111 -1.29 11.42 6.50
N ASN A 112 -1.17 12.30 7.50
CA ASN A 112 -0.65 13.67 7.31
C ASN A 112 0.82 13.91 7.72
N ASP A 113 1.40 13.03 8.54
CA ASP A 113 2.70 13.30 9.19
C ASP A 113 3.79 12.35 8.65
N ALA A 114 3.76 12.11 7.34
CA ALA A 114 4.67 11.17 6.68
C ALA A 114 6.05 11.80 6.51
N LYS A 115 7.10 10.97 6.55
CA LYS A 115 8.48 11.43 6.34
C LYS A 115 9.32 10.30 5.80
N ILE A 116 10.24 10.59 4.88
CA ILE A 116 11.28 9.65 4.44
C ILE A 116 12.68 10.16 4.81
N GLY A 117 13.68 9.28 4.77
CA GLY A 117 15.07 9.66 5.00
C GLY A 117 16.01 8.48 5.26
N LEU A 118 17.23 8.81 5.66
CA LEU A 118 18.19 7.84 6.19
C LEU A 118 18.03 7.70 7.70
N ILE A 119 18.02 6.46 8.16
CA ILE A 119 17.84 6.09 9.56
C ILE A 119 19.07 5.34 10.05
N VAL A 120 19.44 5.63 11.30
CA VAL A 120 20.49 4.93 12.04
C VAL A 120 20.02 4.63 13.47
N PRO A 121 20.66 3.68 14.17
CA PRO A 121 20.54 3.53 15.62
C PRO A 121 20.91 4.84 16.35
N ASP A 122 20.10 5.21 17.35
CA ASP A 122 20.22 6.52 18.02
C ASP A 122 21.53 6.69 18.80
N ASN A 123 22.11 5.58 19.26
CA ASN A 123 23.38 5.56 20.01
C ASN A 123 24.62 5.90 19.16
N LEU A 124 24.51 5.97 17.83
CA LEU A 124 25.65 6.32 16.98
C LEU A 124 25.89 7.84 16.97
N ASP A 125 27.16 8.24 17.07
CA ASP A 125 27.55 9.67 16.99
C ASP A 125 27.57 10.14 15.53
N VAL A 126 26.40 10.31 14.94
CA VAL A 126 26.16 10.80 13.59
C VAL A 126 24.84 11.56 13.60
N LYS A 127 24.81 12.79 13.06
CA LYS A 127 23.64 13.68 13.15
C LYS A 127 23.09 13.99 11.78
N THR A 128 23.95 14.34 10.83
CA THR A 128 23.55 14.75 9.48
C THR A 128 23.86 13.68 8.44
N VAL A 129 23.17 13.74 7.30
CA VAL A 129 23.51 12.91 6.12
C VAL A 129 24.96 13.17 5.66
N GLY A 130 25.46 14.40 5.80
CA GLY A 130 26.82 14.76 5.44
C GLY A 130 27.89 14.13 6.35
N ASP A 131 27.57 13.86 7.61
CA ASP A 131 28.49 13.24 8.58
C ASP A 131 28.89 11.82 8.17
N LEU A 132 28.08 11.17 7.30
CA LEU A 132 28.30 9.79 6.87
C LEU A 132 29.64 9.60 6.17
N GLU A 133 30.11 10.57 5.38
CA GLU A 133 31.37 10.39 4.63
C GLU A 133 32.57 10.21 5.56
N ALA A 134 32.62 10.98 6.65
CA ALA A 134 33.67 10.84 7.66
C ALA A 134 33.63 9.48 8.40
N LYS A 135 32.48 8.78 8.35
CA LYS A 135 32.23 7.49 9.01
C LYS A 135 32.09 6.33 8.03
N LYS A 136 32.48 6.52 6.78
CA LYS A 136 32.33 5.53 5.70
C LYS A 136 32.83 4.13 6.05
N ALA A 137 34.00 4.03 6.70
CA ALA A 137 34.57 2.75 7.12
C ALA A 137 33.73 2.06 8.21
N GLU A 138 33.16 2.83 9.15
CA GLU A 138 32.31 2.33 10.24
C GLU A 138 31.06 1.61 9.70
N PHE A 139 30.49 2.14 8.62
CA PHE A 139 29.28 1.60 7.98
C PHE A 139 29.57 0.65 6.82
N GLY A 140 30.84 0.35 6.53
CA GLY A 140 31.21 -0.51 5.40
C GLY A 140 30.79 0.04 4.04
N SER A 141 30.70 1.37 3.90
CA SER A 141 30.36 2.07 2.64
C SER A 141 29.06 1.63 1.98
N ARG A 142 28.07 1.19 2.77
CA ARG A 142 26.79 0.68 2.27
C ARG A 142 25.60 1.33 2.98
N ILE A 143 24.54 1.56 2.22
CA ILE A 143 23.22 1.93 2.74
C ILE A 143 22.27 0.80 2.36
N VAL A 144 21.56 0.24 3.34
CA VAL A 144 20.58 -0.83 3.10
C VAL A 144 19.27 -0.19 2.65
N GLY A 145 18.95 -0.40 1.39
CA GLY A 145 17.73 0.10 0.77
C GLY A 145 16.59 -0.90 0.80
N ILE A 146 15.48 -0.52 0.17
CA ILE A 146 14.32 -1.39 -0.10
C ILE A 146 14.23 -1.68 -1.60
N ASP A 147 13.02 -1.84 -2.14
CA ASP A 147 12.77 -2.10 -3.56
C ASP A 147 13.37 -0.99 -4.44
N ALA A 148 14.10 -1.37 -5.49
CA ALA A 148 14.79 -0.40 -6.36
C ALA A 148 13.88 0.66 -6.99
N GLY A 149 12.58 0.36 -7.15
CA GLY A 149 11.58 1.28 -7.69
C GLY A 149 10.94 2.23 -6.68
N ALA A 150 11.33 2.17 -5.39
CA ALA A 150 10.77 3.01 -4.34
C ALA A 150 11.26 4.47 -4.44
N GLY A 151 10.39 5.43 -4.12
CA GLY A 151 10.76 6.85 -4.14
C GLY A 151 11.90 7.20 -3.18
N VAL A 152 11.94 6.59 -1.99
CA VAL A 152 13.05 6.76 -1.03
C VAL A 152 14.40 6.27 -1.58
N MET A 153 14.42 5.29 -2.48
CA MET A 153 15.66 4.82 -3.13
C MET A 153 16.19 5.85 -4.13
N GLN A 154 15.28 6.49 -4.86
CA GLN A 154 15.63 7.60 -5.76
C GLN A 154 16.18 8.78 -4.95
N LYS A 155 15.49 9.18 -3.87
CA LYS A 155 15.95 10.25 -2.98
C LYS A 155 17.26 9.94 -2.28
N THR A 156 17.48 8.69 -1.90
CA THR A 156 18.77 8.27 -1.34
C THR A 156 19.89 8.34 -2.38
N SER A 157 19.62 7.95 -3.62
CA SER A 157 20.59 8.07 -4.71
C SER A 157 20.93 9.54 -5.02
N GLU A 158 19.94 10.43 -4.95
CA GLU A 158 20.12 11.87 -5.04
C GLU A 158 20.95 12.41 -3.86
N ALA A 159 20.68 11.94 -2.64
CA ALA A 159 21.39 12.37 -1.43
C ALA A 159 22.87 11.95 -1.47
N ILE A 160 23.17 10.73 -1.88
CA ILE A 160 24.56 10.25 -2.08
C ILE A 160 25.33 11.22 -2.99
N LYS A 161 24.75 11.62 -4.12
CA LYS A 161 25.37 12.59 -5.04
C LYS A 161 25.46 13.98 -4.43
N ALA A 162 24.37 14.48 -3.86
CA ALA A 162 24.27 15.84 -3.33
C ALA A 162 25.26 16.07 -2.19
N TYR A 163 25.49 15.08 -1.32
CA TYR A 163 26.42 15.16 -0.20
C TYR A 163 27.85 14.69 -0.53
N GLY A 164 28.09 14.18 -1.74
CA GLY A 164 29.40 13.67 -2.14
C GLY A 164 29.81 12.41 -1.38
N LEU A 165 28.83 11.56 -1.04
CA LEU A 165 29.07 10.32 -0.30
C LEU A 165 29.61 9.24 -1.23
N ASP A 166 30.68 8.55 -0.84
CA ASP A 166 31.14 7.35 -1.55
C ASP A 166 30.54 6.10 -0.90
N TYR A 167 29.23 5.96 -1.05
CA TYR A 167 28.42 4.86 -0.51
C TYR A 167 27.69 4.12 -1.62
N LYS A 168 27.58 2.80 -1.48
CA LYS A 168 26.73 1.96 -2.33
C LYS A 168 25.35 1.82 -1.72
N LEU A 169 24.32 2.28 -2.43
CA LEU A 169 22.93 1.97 -2.10
C LEU A 169 22.60 0.54 -2.53
N MET A 170 22.26 -0.31 -1.56
CA MET A 170 21.98 -1.72 -1.77
C MET A 170 20.47 -1.94 -1.95
N PRO A 171 19.98 -2.31 -3.15
CA PRO A 171 18.57 -2.66 -3.32
C PRO A 171 18.24 -3.96 -2.57
N SER A 172 17.08 -4.00 -1.92
CA SER A 172 16.55 -5.18 -1.25
C SER A 172 15.01 -5.18 -1.28
N SER A 173 14.35 -5.41 -0.15
CA SER A 173 12.91 -5.24 0.08
C SER A 173 12.71 -4.63 1.48
N GLY A 174 11.53 -4.08 1.79
CA GLY A 174 11.25 -3.59 3.16
C GLY A 174 11.45 -4.68 4.24
N SER A 175 11.04 -5.91 3.95
CA SER A 175 11.23 -7.05 4.86
C SER A 175 12.70 -7.45 5.02
N ALA A 176 13.51 -7.39 3.96
CA ALA A 176 14.95 -7.69 4.05
C ALA A 176 15.71 -6.59 4.80
N MET A 177 15.37 -5.32 4.54
CA MET A 177 15.93 -4.16 5.22
C MET A 177 15.67 -4.22 6.73
N THR A 178 14.42 -4.46 7.15
CA THR A 178 14.06 -4.55 8.57
C THR A 178 14.69 -5.76 9.25
N ALA A 179 14.83 -6.89 8.56
CA ALA A 179 15.55 -8.05 9.08
C ALA A 179 17.05 -7.76 9.27
N GLU A 180 17.67 -6.98 8.38
CA GLU A 180 19.06 -6.59 8.53
C GLU A 180 19.26 -5.57 9.66
N LEU A 181 18.37 -4.59 9.78
CA LEU A 181 18.32 -3.67 10.92
C LEU A 181 18.23 -4.45 12.24
N ALA A 182 17.31 -5.41 12.33
CA ALA A 182 17.13 -6.24 13.52
C ALA A 182 18.41 -7.02 13.89
N ARG A 183 19.12 -7.58 12.91
CA ARG A 183 20.42 -8.25 13.15
C ARG A 183 21.49 -7.27 13.62
N SER A 184 21.51 -6.06 13.08
CA SER A 184 22.47 -5.03 13.46
C SER A 184 22.23 -4.54 14.88
N GLU A 185 20.98 -4.27 15.25
CA GLU A 185 20.55 -3.89 16.60
C GLU A 185 20.93 -4.98 17.61
N ALA A 186 20.62 -6.25 17.32
CA ALA A 186 20.97 -7.37 18.20
C ALA A 186 22.49 -7.54 18.39
N ALA A 187 23.29 -7.16 17.39
CA ALA A 187 24.74 -7.26 17.41
C ALA A 187 25.44 -5.95 17.85
N ASN A 188 24.69 -4.89 18.18
CA ASN A 188 25.20 -3.54 18.40
C ASN A 188 26.15 -3.06 17.28
N LYS A 189 25.81 -3.37 16.02
CA LYS A 189 26.61 -2.99 14.84
C LYS A 189 26.07 -1.72 14.18
N PRO A 190 26.94 -0.87 13.62
CA PRO A 190 26.50 0.29 12.84
C PRO A 190 25.76 -0.16 11.58
N ILE A 191 24.65 0.52 11.28
CA ILE A 191 23.89 0.34 10.04
C ILE A 191 23.24 1.65 9.64
N ILE A 192 23.13 1.88 8.33
CA ILE A 192 22.29 2.92 7.74
C ILE A 192 21.27 2.22 6.88
N VAL A 193 20.01 2.56 7.08
CA VAL A 193 18.90 2.06 6.27
C VAL A 193 18.13 3.22 5.66
N THR A 194 17.54 3.01 4.48
CA THR A 194 16.45 3.88 4.02
C THR A 194 15.23 3.63 4.91
N GLY A 195 14.53 4.68 5.32
CA GLY A 195 13.35 4.50 6.14
C GLY A 195 12.33 5.61 6.00
N TRP A 196 11.16 5.36 6.59
CA TRP A 196 10.00 6.23 6.50
C TRP A 196 9.15 6.17 7.76
N LYS A 197 8.35 7.21 8.01
CA LYS A 197 7.28 7.28 9.01
C LYS A 197 5.94 7.44 8.29
N PRO A 198 4.88 6.74 8.70
CA PRO A 198 4.79 5.87 9.89
C PRO A 198 5.46 4.50 9.66
N HIS A 199 6.00 3.89 10.72
CA HIS A 199 6.58 2.54 10.66
C HIS A 199 6.74 1.92 12.06
N TRP A 200 6.47 0.61 12.20
CA TRP A 200 6.55 -0.12 13.47
C TRP A 200 7.96 -0.09 14.10
N MET A 201 9.00 0.05 13.27
CA MET A 201 10.40 -0.02 13.73
C MET A 201 10.75 1.04 14.78
N PHE A 202 10.11 2.22 14.75
CA PHE A 202 10.35 3.27 15.74
C PHE A 202 9.74 2.95 17.11
N ALA A 203 8.73 2.09 17.17
CA ALA A 203 8.19 1.62 18.43
C ALA A 203 9.04 0.49 19.03
N LYS A 204 9.73 -0.28 18.18
CA LYS A 204 10.53 -1.43 18.59
C LYS A 204 12.00 -1.10 18.88
N TYR A 205 12.59 -0.18 18.13
CA TYR A 205 14.01 0.17 18.18
C TYR A 205 14.20 1.67 18.44
N LYS A 206 15.32 2.02 19.08
CA LYS A 206 15.71 3.42 19.29
C LYS A 206 16.46 3.91 18.06
N LEU A 207 15.71 4.49 17.13
CA LEU A 207 16.20 4.94 15.83
C LEU A 207 16.04 6.45 15.69
N LYS A 208 16.95 7.07 14.95
CA LYS A 208 16.85 8.48 14.55
C LYS A 208 16.96 8.63 13.04
N PHE A 209 16.27 9.63 12.52
CA PHE A 209 16.58 10.15 11.18
C PHE A 209 17.85 10.97 11.25
N LEU A 210 18.67 10.87 10.21
CA LEU A 210 19.74 11.84 9.99
C LEU A 210 19.14 13.15 9.48
N ASP A 211 19.65 14.26 9.99
CA ASP A 211 19.31 15.60 9.52
C ASP A 211 19.78 15.75 8.07
N ASP A 212 18.91 16.34 7.25
CA ASP A 212 19.16 16.60 5.83
C ASP A 212 19.18 18.12 5.55
N PRO A 213 20.27 18.84 5.86
CA PRO A 213 20.39 20.29 5.60
C PRO A 213 20.11 20.72 4.16
N LYS A 214 20.36 19.84 3.18
CA LYS A 214 20.11 20.07 1.75
C LYS A 214 18.67 19.75 1.32
N LYS A 215 17.85 19.20 2.22
CA LYS A 215 16.42 18.89 2.00
C LYS A 215 16.17 18.00 0.78
N VAL A 216 17.06 17.07 0.49
CA VAL A 216 16.92 16.09 -0.60
C VAL A 216 15.70 15.18 -0.37
N PHE A 217 15.48 14.76 0.87
CA PHE A 217 14.32 13.95 1.29
C PHE A 217 13.04 14.78 1.47
N GLY A 218 13.13 16.11 1.37
CA GLY A 218 12.01 17.02 1.57
C GLY A 218 11.66 17.28 3.02
N GLU A 219 10.50 17.92 3.21
CA GLU A 219 9.90 18.18 4.52
C GLU A 219 8.88 17.08 4.84
N ALA A 220 7.96 17.33 5.78
CA ALA A 220 6.82 16.46 6.00
C ALA A 220 6.01 16.25 4.71
N GLU A 221 5.57 15.01 4.54
CA GLU A 221 4.73 14.52 3.44
C GLU A 221 3.42 13.97 3.99
N HIS A 222 2.51 13.66 3.09
CA HIS A 222 1.28 12.96 3.40
C HIS A 222 1.16 11.70 2.53
N VAL A 223 0.34 10.74 2.98
CA VAL A 223 -0.02 9.56 2.21
C VAL A 223 -1.50 9.66 1.86
N ASP A 224 -1.77 9.61 0.58
CA ASP A 224 -3.08 9.92 0.02
C ASP A 224 -3.79 8.69 -0.52
N THR A 225 -5.11 8.82 -0.59
CA THR A 225 -5.96 7.88 -1.30
C THR A 225 -6.20 8.38 -2.71
N VAL A 226 -5.68 7.67 -3.71
CA VAL A 226 -5.81 8.01 -5.13
C VAL A 226 -6.63 6.94 -5.84
N VAL A 227 -7.61 7.36 -6.63
CA VAL A 227 -8.55 6.47 -7.32
C VAL A 227 -8.58 6.71 -8.83
N ASN A 228 -8.95 5.69 -9.58
CA ASN A 228 -9.35 5.87 -10.97
C ASN A 228 -10.70 6.62 -11.01
N PRO A 229 -10.92 7.59 -11.92
CA PRO A 229 -12.18 8.33 -12.00
C PRO A 229 -13.42 7.44 -12.22
N GLU A 230 -13.28 6.28 -12.88
CA GLU A 230 -14.38 5.35 -13.12
C GLU A 230 -14.87 4.65 -11.85
N LEU A 231 -14.10 4.68 -10.75
CA LEU A 231 -14.53 4.12 -9.47
C LEU A 231 -15.77 4.84 -8.92
N GLU A 232 -15.92 6.15 -9.18
CA GLU A 232 -17.10 6.93 -8.76
C GLU A 232 -18.39 6.39 -9.38
N LYS A 233 -18.33 5.91 -10.65
CA LYS A 233 -19.48 5.28 -11.31
C LYS A 233 -19.67 3.83 -10.88
N LYS A 234 -18.56 3.11 -10.70
CA LYS A 234 -18.54 1.69 -10.36
C LYS A 234 -19.01 1.40 -8.94
N ALA A 235 -18.60 2.22 -7.97
CA ALA A 235 -18.91 2.04 -6.56
C ALA A 235 -18.88 3.38 -5.78
N PRO A 236 -19.87 4.27 -6.00
CA PRO A 236 -19.93 5.56 -5.29
C PRO A 236 -19.84 5.44 -3.75
N PRO A 237 -20.48 4.45 -3.09
CA PRO A 237 -20.33 4.26 -1.64
C PRO A 237 -18.89 3.98 -1.19
N VAL A 238 -18.09 3.31 -2.04
CA VAL A 238 -16.68 3.03 -1.75
C VAL A 238 -15.86 4.31 -1.85
N VAL A 239 -16.11 5.17 -2.85
CA VAL A 239 -15.43 6.48 -2.94
C VAL A 239 -15.77 7.37 -1.76
N ALA A 240 -17.05 7.42 -1.36
CA ALA A 240 -17.49 8.18 -0.19
C ALA A 240 -16.78 7.73 1.10
N PHE A 241 -16.61 6.42 1.29
CA PHE A 241 -15.81 5.86 2.39
C PHE A 241 -14.33 6.26 2.28
N LEU A 242 -13.70 6.02 1.13
CA LEU A 242 -12.28 6.27 0.91
C LEU A 242 -11.90 7.75 1.12
N LYS A 243 -12.81 8.67 0.79
CA LYS A 243 -12.66 10.11 1.05
C LYS A 243 -12.70 10.49 2.53
N LYS A 244 -13.37 9.68 3.37
CA LYS A 244 -13.48 9.90 4.83
C LYS A 244 -12.41 9.13 5.62
N PHE A 245 -11.85 8.09 5.02
CA PHE A 245 -10.85 7.23 5.65
C PHE A 245 -9.60 8.04 6.00
N GLN A 246 -9.24 8.05 7.28
CA GLN A 246 -8.07 8.76 7.77
C GLN A 246 -7.54 8.15 9.07
N TRP A 247 -6.22 8.00 9.14
CA TRP A 247 -5.51 7.57 10.33
C TRP A 247 -5.38 8.69 11.36
N LYS A 248 -5.54 8.36 12.64
CA LYS A 248 -5.03 9.21 13.73
C LYS A 248 -3.60 8.81 14.10
N PRO A 249 -2.83 9.70 14.76
CA PRO A 249 -1.48 9.39 15.22
C PRO A 249 -1.43 8.06 16.01
N GLY A 250 -0.46 7.20 15.65
CA GLY A 250 -0.21 5.91 16.31
C GLY A 250 -1.12 4.75 15.92
N GLU A 251 -2.20 4.98 15.17
CA GLU A 251 -3.16 3.91 14.87
C GLU A 251 -2.64 2.91 13.86
N ILE A 252 -2.07 3.40 12.75
CA ILE A 252 -1.45 2.55 11.74
C ILE A 252 -0.29 1.74 12.33
N ASP A 253 0.44 2.32 13.29
CA ASP A 253 1.56 1.65 13.97
C ASP A 253 1.10 0.39 14.69
N SER A 254 -0.09 0.40 15.31
CA SER A 254 -0.64 -0.76 16.00
C SER A 254 -0.94 -1.93 15.05
N VAL A 255 -1.45 -1.64 13.85
CA VAL A 255 -1.75 -2.66 12.82
C VAL A 255 -0.45 -3.25 12.26
N MET A 256 0.54 -2.39 11.99
CA MET A 256 1.86 -2.82 11.55
C MET A 256 2.56 -3.69 12.61
N LEU A 257 2.51 -3.28 13.89
CA LEU A 257 3.10 -4.03 15.01
C LEU A 257 2.44 -5.41 15.20
N ALA A 258 1.11 -5.50 15.12
CA ALA A 258 0.40 -6.77 15.21
C ALA A 258 0.85 -7.73 14.09
N THR A 259 0.93 -7.22 12.85
CA THR A 259 1.42 -7.98 11.71
C THR A 259 2.87 -8.45 11.91
N GLN A 260 3.74 -7.55 12.38
CA GLN A 260 5.14 -7.86 12.67
C GLN A 260 5.32 -8.90 13.79
N ASN A 261 4.35 -9.01 14.71
CA ASN A 261 4.33 -10.00 15.78
C ASN A 261 3.73 -11.36 15.34
N GLY A 262 3.41 -11.52 14.06
CA GLY A 262 3.00 -12.80 13.46
C GLY A 262 1.51 -12.90 13.16
N GLU A 263 0.72 -11.86 13.39
CA GLU A 263 -0.66 -11.84 12.92
C GLU A 263 -0.72 -11.70 11.39
N LYS A 264 -1.75 -12.30 10.78
CA LYS A 264 -2.03 -12.04 9.36
C LYS A 264 -2.52 -10.60 9.21
N PRO A 265 -2.14 -9.86 8.15
CA PRO A 265 -2.61 -8.49 7.92
C PRO A 265 -4.14 -8.32 7.99
N THR A 266 -4.90 -9.30 7.48
CA THR A 266 -6.36 -9.30 7.55
C THR A 266 -6.91 -9.44 8.97
N ALA A 267 -6.23 -10.21 9.83
CA ALA A 267 -6.62 -10.38 11.23
C ALA A 267 -6.28 -9.12 12.04
N ALA A 268 -5.10 -8.54 11.84
CA ALA A 268 -4.71 -7.28 12.47
C ALA A 268 -5.67 -6.14 12.08
N ALA A 269 -6.03 -6.07 10.80
CA ALA A 269 -7.04 -5.12 10.30
C ALA A 269 -8.41 -5.34 10.95
N ASP A 270 -8.87 -6.58 11.05
CA ASP A 270 -10.14 -6.92 11.70
C ASP A 270 -10.18 -6.55 13.18
N ALA A 271 -9.09 -6.84 13.91
CA ALA A 271 -8.96 -6.49 15.31
C ALA A 271 -9.02 -4.96 15.50
N TRP A 272 -8.29 -4.22 14.66
CA TRP A 272 -8.31 -2.76 14.70
C TRP A 272 -9.70 -2.20 14.37
N ILE A 273 -10.38 -2.72 13.34
CA ILE A 273 -11.75 -2.31 12.98
C ILE A 273 -12.71 -2.56 14.14
N GLY A 274 -12.60 -3.72 14.80
CA GLY A 274 -13.42 -4.05 15.97
C GLY A 274 -13.20 -3.08 17.13
N ALA A 275 -11.95 -2.72 17.41
CA ALA A 275 -11.60 -1.76 18.46
C ALA A 275 -12.02 -0.32 18.15
N HIS A 276 -12.33 0.01 16.88
CA HIS A 276 -12.67 1.36 16.43
C HIS A 276 -14.01 1.42 15.68
N SER A 277 -14.97 0.53 15.98
CA SER A 277 -16.20 0.37 15.18
C SER A 277 -16.97 1.67 15.01
N ASP A 278 -17.16 2.46 16.07
CA ASP A 278 -17.94 3.72 15.99
C ASP A 278 -17.38 4.69 14.94
N ARG A 279 -16.05 4.79 14.84
CA ARG A 279 -15.41 5.63 13.83
C ARG A 279 -15.52 5.00 12.45
N VAL A 280 -15.27 3.69 12.32
CA VAL A 280 -15.40 2.99 11.05
C VAL A 280 -16.83 3.14 10.50
N ASP A 281 -17.83 3.01 11.37
CA ASP A 281 -19.24 3.15 11.03
C ASP A 281 -19.58 4.60 10.64
N SER A 282 -18.86 5.60 11.14
CA SER A 282 -19.00 7.00 10.69
C SER A 282 -18.49 7.24 9.26
N TRP A 283 -17.53 6.44 8.78
CA TRP A 283 -16.98 6.57 7.43
C TRP A 283 -17.89 5.98 6.35
N VAL A 284 -18.73 5.00 6.71
CA VAL A 284 -19.59 4.26 5.77
C VAL A 284 -21.06 4.71 5.80
N LYS A 285 -21.39 5.71 6.64
CA LYS A 285 -22.69 6.39 6.66
C LYS A 285 -22.82 7.41 5.53
#